data_AF-A0A087L157-F1
#
_entry.id   AF-A0A087L157-F1
#
_cell.length_a   1.000
_cell.length_b   1.000
_cell.length_c   1.000
_cell.angle_alpha   90.00
_cell.angle_beta   90.00
_cell.angle_gamma   90.00
#
_symmetry.space_group_name_H-M   'P 1'
#
loop_
_entity.id
_entity.type
_entity.pdbx_description
1 polymer ?
#
loop_
_entity_poly.entity_id
_entity_poly.type
_entity_poly.pdbx_seq_one_letter_code
_entity_poly.pdbx_strand_id
1 'polypeptide(L)' 'MNNTLKIGGHIAVISFDSEIEMFRGEFIGLNGGADFYADSVEELKKGGATSLEIFLDECKKDGIAPYKTYSGKAAVIKR' A
#
# COMPACT_ATOMS: atom_id res chain seq x y z
N MET A 1 2.20 -3.86 19.50
CA MET A 1 3.01 -2.87 18.77
C MET A 1 2.30 -2.55 17.48
N ASN A 2 2.16 -1.28 17.10
CA ASN A 2 1.51 -0.85 15.86
C ASN A 2 2.59 -0.36 14.90
N ASN A 3 2.71 -0.99 13.73
CA ASN A 3 3.66 -0.65 12.70
C ASN A 3 2.98 -0.04 11.46
N THR A 4 1.81 0.58 11.64
CA THR A 4 1.06 1.18 10.54
C THR A 4 1.18 2.70 10.53
N LEU A 5 1.16 3.28 9.33
CA LEU A 5 1.18 4.71 9.09
C LEU A 5 0.02 5.08 8.16
N LYS A 6 -0.70 6.16 8.47
CA LYS A 6 -1.79 6.67 7.63
C LYS A 6 -1.25 7.79 6.73
N ILE A 7 -1.36 7.60 5.41
CA ILE A 7 -0.92 8.56 4.39
C ILE A 7 -2.07 8.78 3.41
N GLY A 8 -2.50 10.03 3.19
CA GLY A 8 -3.53 10.34 2.20
C GLY A 8 -4.85 9.56 2.38
N GLY A 9 -5.21 9.21 3.62
CA GLY A 9 -6.39 8.38 3.91
C GLY A 9 -6.18 6.86 3.83
N HIS A 10 -5.02 6.42 3.35
CA HIS A 10 -4.66 5.02 3.16
C HIS A 10 -3.73 4.55 4.27
N ILE A 11 -3.72 3.24 4.52
CA ILE A 11 -2.87 2.62 5.54
C ILE A 11 -1.68 1.96 4.85
N ALA A 12 -0.48 2.27 5.31
CA ALA A 12 0.75 1.59 4.96
C ALA A 12 1.26 0.79 6.17
N VAL A 13 1.71 -0.44 5.94
CA VAL A 13 2.42 -1.26 6.93
C VAL A 13 3.91 -1.00 6.77
N ILE A 14 4.58 -0.70 7.88
CA ILE A 14 6.01 -0.41 7.92
C ILE A 14 6.76 -1.65 8.45
N SER A 15 7.80 -2.04 7.74
CA SER A 15 8.75 -3.09 8.14
C SER A 15 10.18 -2.59 7.92
N PHE A 16 11.12 -3.03 8.75
CA PHE A 16 12.53 -2.77 8.52
C PHE A 16 13.12 -3.86 7.63
N ASP A 17 13.79 -3.47 6.55
CA ASP A 17 14.56 -4.35 5.68
C ASP A 17 16.02 -4.32 6.11
N SER A 18 16.50 -5.45 6.62
CA SER A 18 17.88 -5.58 7.12
C SER A 18 18.93 -5.74 6.04
N GLU A 19 18.55 -6.08 4.80
CA GLU A 19 19.52 -6.27 3.72
C GLU A 19 20.03 -4.92 3.18
N ILE A 20 19.15 -3.91 3.20
CA ILE A 20 19.45 -2.56 2.73
C ILE A 20 19.39 -1.50 3.83
N GLU A 21 19.13 -1.90 5.07
CA GLU A 21 19.05 -1.05 6.27
C GLU A 21 18.05 0.11 6.15
N MET A 22 16.89 -0.14 5.53
CA MET A 22 15.85 0.88 5.31
C MET A 22 14.49 0.42 5.80
N PHE A 23 13.61 1.37 6.12
CA PHE A 23 12.20 1.08 6.35
C PHE A 23 11.47 0.94 5.02
N ARG A 24 10.82 -0.20 4.82
CA ARG A 24 9.86 -0.45 3.74
C ARG A 24 8.46 -0.09 4.23
N GLY A 25 7.74 0.72 3.47
CA GLY A 25 6.31 0.95 3.62
C GLY A 25 5.55 0.26 2.50
N GLU A 26 4.48 -0.48 2.83
CA GLU A 26 3.62 -1.15 1.86
C GLU A 26 2.15 -0.78 2.09
N PHE A 27 1.48 -0.21 1.08
CA PHE A 27 0.07 0.13 1.17
C PHE A 27 -0.83 -1.11 1.14
N ILE A 28 -1.75 -1.20 2.10
CA ILE A 28 -2.72 -2.29 2.16
C ILE A 28 -4.05 -1.91 1.51
N GLY A 29 -4.70 -2.89 0.89
CA GLY A 29 -6.03 -2.71 0.26
C GLY A 29 -6.00 -2.18 -1.17
N LEU A 30 -4.84 -1.77 -1.69
CA LEU A 30 -4.67 -1.39 -3.09
C LEU A 30 -4.62 -2.61 -4.01
N ASN A 31 -5.13 -2.50 -5.24
CA ASN A 31 -5.15 -3.60 -6.22
C ASN A 31 -3.77 -3.92 -6.83
N GLY A 32 -2.76 -3.10 -6.55
CA GLY A 32 -1.36 -3.30 -6.94
C GLY A 32 -0.41 -3.02 -5.78
N GLY A 33 0.88 -3.23 -6.03
CA GLY A 33 1.94 -2.93 -5.08
C GLY A 33 2.33 -1.46 -5.17
N ALA A 34 1.97 -0.67 -4.16
CA ALA A 34 2.59 0.62 -3.92
C ALA A 34 3.42 0.47 -2.64
N ASP A 35 4.71 0.19 -2.83
CA ASP A 35 5.71 0.20 -1.77
C ASP A 35 6.72 1.32 -1.95
N PHE A 36 7.40 1.66 -0.87
CA PHE A 36 8.38 2.73 -0.81
C PHE A 36 9.40 2.43 0.29
N TYR A 37 10.60 2.95 0.13
CA TYR A 37 11.68 2.81 1.10
C TYR A 37 12.14 4.17 1.59
N ALA A 38 12.47 4.27 2.87
CA ALA A 38 13.02 5.47 3.48
C ALA A 38 13.89 5.13 4.71
N ASP A 39 14.79 6.04 5.06
CA ASP A 39 15.68 5.94 6.22
C ASP A 39 15.08 6.55 7.50
N SER A 40 13.96 7.27 7.38
CA SER A 40 13.36 8.02 8.47
C SER A 40 11.84 8.09 8.36
N VAL A 41 11.18 8.36 9.49
CA VAL A 41 9.72 8.49 9.56
C VAL A 41 9.21 9.67 8.74
N GLU A 42 9.98 10.76 8.63
CA GLU A 42 9.62 11.91 7.81
C GLU A 42 9.62 11.54 6.33
N GLU A 43 10.67 10.88 5.87
CA GLU A 43 10.79 10.43 4.48
C GLU A 43 9.79 9.32 4.15
N LEU A 44 9.41 8.46 5.10
CA LEU A 44 8.29 7.52 4.91
C LEU A 44 6.97 8.25 4.59
N LYS A 45 6.69 9.37 5.25
CA LYS A 45 5.47 10.15 4.99
C LYS A 45 5.50 10.80 3.61
N LYS A 46 6.64 11.40 3.24
CA LYS A 46 6.81 12.05 1.93
C LYS A 46 6.83 11.02 0.80
N GLY A 47 7.72 10.04 0.87
CA GLY A 47 7.87 8.98 -0.12
C GLY A 47 6.59 8.17 -0.29
N GLY A 48 5.89 7.85 0.81
CA GLY A 48 4.60 7.18 0.72
C GLY A 48 3.50 8.04 0.11
N ALA A 49 3.48 9.36 0.34
CA ALA A 49 2.51 10.26 -0.31
C ALA A 49 2.74 10.31 -1.83
N THR A 50 3.99 10.44 -2.26
CA THR A 50 4.36 10.42 -3.68
C THR A 50 4.08 9.08 -4.33
N SER A 51 4.45 7.97 -3.69
CA SER A 51 4.18 6.60 -4.19
C SER A 51 2.67 6.37 -4.37
N LEU A 52 1.86 6.80 -3.40
CA LEU A 52 0.40 6.72 -3.47
C LEU A 52 -0.19 7.56 -4.61
N GLU A 53 0.30 8.80 -4.79
CA GLU A 53 -0.16 9.69 -5.85
C GLU A 53 0.11 9.10 -7.24
N ILE A 54 1.34 8.63 -7.47
CA ILE A 54 1.74 7.99 -8.73
C ILE A 54 0.86 6.78 -9.01
N PHE A 55 0.69 5.91 -8.01
CA PHE A 55 -0.15 4.71 -8.14
C PHE A 55 -1.60 5.04 -8.53
N LEU A 56 -2.21 6.03 -7.88
CA LEU A 56 -3.58 6.44 -8.17
C LEU A 56 -3.72 7.08 -9.56
N ASP A 57 -2.72 7.85 -9.99
CA ASP A 57 -2.69 8.46 -11.32
C ASP A 57 -2.51 7.40 -12.42
N GLU A 58 -1.63 6.42 -12.22
CA GLU A 58 -1.48 5.26 -13.12
C GLU A 58 -2.79 4.46 -13.21
N CYS A 59 -3.43 4.15 -12.07
CA CYS A 59 -4.72 3.47 -12.08
C CYS A 59 -5.77 4.23 -12.89
N LYS A 60 -5.79 5.56 -12.76
CA LYS A 60 -6.69 6.43 -13.51
C LYS A 60 -6.39 6.44 -15.00
N LYS A 61 -5.11 6.49 -15.40
CA LYS A 61 -4.67 6.43 -16.81
C LYS A 61 -5.07 5.13 -17.47
N ASP A 62 -4.95 4.02 -16.75
CA ASP A 62 -5.24 2.68 -17.26
C ASP A 62 -6.74 2.31 -17.14
N GLY A 63 -7.55 3.17 -16.51
CA GLY A 63 -8.97 2.92 -16.28
C GLY A 63 -9.24 1.75 -15.33
N ILE A 64 -8.30 1.43 -14.44
CA ILE A 64 -8.41 0.36 -13.45
C ILE A 64 -8.79 0.91 -12.08
N ALA A 65 -9.56 0.14 -11.31
CA ALA A 65 -9.96 0.52 -9.97
C ALA A 65 -8.78 0.30 -8.99
N PRO A 66 -8.32 1.31 -8.22
CA PRO A 66 -7.09 1.23 -7.42
C PRO A 66 -7.17 0.33 -6.19
N TYR A 67 -8.32 -0.28 -5.90
CA TYR A 67 -8.56 -1.05 -4.68
C TYR A 67 -8.89 -2.51 -4.99
N LYS A 68 -8.42 -3.42 -4.12
CA LYS A 68 -8.81 -4.84 -4.21
C LYS A 68 -10.32 -4.95 -4.03
N THR A 69 -11.00 -5.50 -5.03
CA THR A 69 -12.37 -5.94 -4.87
C THR A 69 -12.36 -7.31 -4.21
N TYR A 70 -12.73 -7.38 -2.93
CA TYR A 70 -13.03 -8.66 -2.29
C TYR A 70 -14.34 -9.19 -2.88
N SER A 71 -14.27 -9.84 -4.05
CA SER A 71 -15.39 -10.63 -4.55
C SER A 71 -15.48 -11.90 -3.70
N GLY A 72 -16.26 -11.82 -2.63
CA GLY A 72 -16.58 -12.97 -1.79
C GLY A 72 -17.36 -14.00 -2.59
N LYS A 73 -16.69 -14.86 -3.36
CA LYS A 73 -17.26 -16.16 -3.75
C LYS A 73 -17.23 -17.05 -2.52
N ALA A 74 -18.18 -16.83 -1.61
CA ALA A 74 -18.59 -17.88 -0.70
C ALA A 74 -19.20 -18.99 -1.56
N ALA A 75 -18.42 -20.05 -1.81
CA ALA A 75 -18.96 -21.26 -2.39
C ALA A 75 -19.98 -21.82 -1.41
N VAL A 76 -21.26 -21.56 -1.65
CA VAL A 76 -22.35 -22.26 -0.99
C VAL A 76 -22.25 -23.72 -1.43
N ILE A 77 -21.64 -24.55 -0.59
CA ILE A 77 -21.72 -26.00 -0.73
C ILE A 77 -23.16 -26.37 -0.37
N LYS A 78 -24.04 -26.46 -1.36
CA LYS A 78 -25.28 -27.22 -1.21
C LYS A 78 -24.93 -28.70 -1.34
N ARG A 79 -24.77 -29.40 -0.22
CA ARG A 79 -25.17 -30.81 -0.05
C ARG A 79 -25.56 -31.06 1.40
#